data_AF-A0A150IQ88-F1
#
_entry.id   AF-A0A150IQ88-F1
#
_cell.length_a   1.000
_cell.length_b   1.000
_cell.length_c   1.000
_cell.angle_alpha   90.00
_cell.angle_beta   90.00
_cell.angle_gamma   90.00
#
_symmetry.space_group_name_H-M   'P 1'
#
loop_
_entity.id
_entity.type
_entity.pdbx_description
1 polymer ?
#
loop_
_entity_poly.entity_id
_entity_poly.type
_entity_poly.pdbx_seq_one_letter_code
_entity_poly.pdbx_strand_id
1 'polypeptide(L)'
;MAVVISGSMEPVYYRGDIIVIKGTEPSDIQVGDIVVYKRPYQDIPIVHRAIKIIEEDGVLYFVTKGDNNPFEDTYFENGKKLPGVPEYAILGKSIMKIPKLGYVTIFFKRLIGVRI
;
A
#
# COMPACT_ATOMS: atom_id res chain seq x y z
N MET A 1 -7.66 9.05 -1.01
CA MET A 1 -6.97 9.26 0.28
C MET A 1 -7.14 8.02 1.14
N ALA A 2 -6.19 7.70 2.02
CA ALA A 2 -6.27 6.60 2.98
C ALA A 2 -5.66 6.99 4.33
N VAL A 3 -6.01 6.26 5.39
CA VAL A 3 -5.42 6.43 6.73
C VAL A 3 -4.47 5.27 6.99
N VAL A 4 -3.28 5.57 7.48
CA VAL A 4 -2.26 4.56 7.82
C VAL A 4 -2.64 3.91 9.15
N ILE A 5 -2.74 2.58 9.16
CA ILE A 5 -3.24 1.82 10.32
C ILE A 5 -2.16 0.99 11.04
N SER A 6 -1.00 0.78 10.42
CA SER A 6 0.12 -0.03 10.92
C SER A 6 1.42 0.77 10.94
N GLY A 7 2.44 0.21 11.61
CA GLY A 7 3.82 0.75 11.62
C GLY A 7 4.74 0.11 10.56
N SER A 8 4.20 -0.58 9.55
CA SER A 8 5.02 -1.28 8.54
C SER A 8 5.77 -0.34 7.61
N MET A 9 5.33 0.91 7.52
CA MET A 9 5.95 1.96 6.71
C MET A 9 6.76 2.96 7.53
N GLU A 10 7.04 2.69 8.80
CA GLU A 10 7.90 3.56 9.60
C GLU A 10 9.35 3.55 9.07
N PRO A 11 10.08 4.68 9.17
CA PRO A 11 9.68 5.99 9.70
C PRO A 11 8.98 6.91 8.66
N VAL A 12 8.68 6.40 7.47
CA VAL A 12 8.14 7.22 6.37
C VAL A 12 6.68 7.56 6.61
N TYR A 13 5.87 6.58 7.00
CA TYR A 13 4.49 6.78 7.47
C TYR A 13 4.29 6.19 8.85
N TYR A 14 3.57 6.94 9.68
CA TYR A 14 3.17 6.50 11.01
C TYR A 14 1.67 6.20 11.03
N ARG A 15 1.27 5.33 11.95
CA ARG A 15 -0.15 5.10 12.24
C ARG A 15 -0.85 6.44 12.52
N GLY A 16 -2.00 6.66 11.87
CA GLY A 16 -2.75 7.91 11.97
C GLY A 16 -2.32 9.00 10.99
N ASP A 17 -1.34 8.76 10.12
CA ASP A 17 -1.10 9.64 8.97
C ASP A 17 -2.21 9.49 7.92
N ILE A 18 -2.57 10.60 7.27
CA ILE A 18 -3.40 10.57 6.05
C ILE A 18 -2.46 10.61 4.86
N ILE A 19 -2.65 9.68 3.92
CA ILE A 19 -1.92 9.66 2.65
C ILE A 19 -2.87 10.00 1.49
N VAL A 20 -2.36 10.80 0.56
CA VAL A 20 -3.03 11.12 -0.70
C VAL A 20 -2.57 10.14 -1.76
N ILE A 21 -3.52 9.43 -2.35
CA ILE A 21 -3.28 8.41 -3.36
C ILE A 21 -3.70 9.00 -4.70
N LYS A 22 -2.79 8.95 -5.67
CA LYS A 22 -3.05 9.33 -7.05
C LYS A 22 -3.11 8.05 -7.90
N GLY A 23 -4.23 7.86 -8.60
CA GLY A 23 -4.33 6.84 -9.65
C GLY A 23 -3.21 7.09 -10.67
N THR A 24 -2.42 6.05 -10.93
CA THR A 24 -1.20 6.14 -11.73
C THR A 24 -1.15 4.93 -12.64
N GLU A 25 -0.82 5.14 -13.90
CA GLU A 25 -0.60 4.04 -14.84
C GLU A 25 0.54 3.15 -14.31
N PRO A 26 0.40 1.81 -14.34
CA PRO A 26 1.42 0.93 -13.81
C PRO A 26 2.81 1.13 -14.42
N SER A 27 2.89 1.52 -15.69
CA SER A 27 4.13 1.85 -16.41
C SER A 27 4.86 3.10 -15.87
N ASP A 28 4.16 4.00 -15.17
CA ASP A 28 4.73 5.21 -14.54
C ASP A 28 5.24 4.97 -13.11
N ILE A 29 5.13 3.73 -12.61
CA ILE A 29 5.61 3.34 -11.29
C ILE A 29 7.09 3.00 -11.38
N GLN A 30 7.87 3.58 -10.48
CA GLN A 30 9.31 3.36 -10.43
C GLN A 30 9.72 2.65 -9.15
N VAL A 31 10.88 1.98 -9.18
CA VAL A 31 11.50 1.46 -7.96
C VAL A 31 11.72 2.63 -7.00
N GLY A 32 11.26 2.46 -5.76
CA GLY A 32 11.25 3.49 -4.73
C GLY A 32 9.89 4.15 -4.51
N ASP A 33 8.94 4.04 -5.45
CA ASP A 33 7.59 4.56 -5.26
C ASP A 33 6.84 3.80 -4.16
N ILE A 34 5.99 4.50 -3.42
CA ILE A 34 5.10 3.88 -2.43
C ILE A 34 3.76 3.63 -3.09
N VAL A 35 3.48 2.36 -3.38
CA VAL A 35 2.27 1.93 -4.08
C VAL A 35 1.20 1.51 -3.10
N VAL A 36 -0.05 1.69 -3.53
CA VAL A 36 -1.23 1.19 -2.82
C VAL A 36 -1.85 0.08 -3.66
N TYR A 37 -2.04 -1.08 -3.09
CA TYR A 37 -2.52 -2.25 -3.81
C TYR A 37 -3.50 -3.07 -2.97
N LYS A 38 -4.29 -3.90 -3.64
CA LYS A 38 -5.19 -4.87 -2.96
C LYS A 38 -4.63 -6.27 -3.07
N ARG A 39 -4.84 -7.07 -2.02
CA ARG A 39 -4.64 -8.52 -2.08
C ARG A 39 -5.98 -9.22 -2.29
N PRO A 40 -6.02 -10.40 -2.94
CA PRO A 40 -7.21 -11.22 -2.97
C PRO A 40 -7.67 -11.53 -1.54
N TYR A 41 -8.98 -11.48 -1.31
CA TYR A 41 -9.62 -11.77 -0.03
C TYR A 41 -9.26 -10.81 1.13
N GLN A 42 -8.68 -9.64 0.84
CA GLN A 42 -8.41 -8.61 1.84
C GLN A 42 -9.07 -7.28 1.44
N ASP A 43 -10.00 -6.80 2.26
CA ASP A 43 -10.75 -5.57 1.99
C ASP A 43 -9.89 -4.30 2.14
N ILE A 44 -8.93 -4.34 3.06
CA ILE A 44 -8.07 -3.20 3.39
C ILE A 44 -6.86 -3.18 2.45
N PRO A 45 -6.67 -2.12 1.65
CA PRO A 45 -5.50 -1.98 0.80
C PRO A 45 -4.19 -1.91 1.59
N ILE A 46 -3.11 -2.39 0.98
CA ILE A 46 -1.76 -2.36 1.52
C ILE A 46 -1.01 -1.21 0.89
N VAL A 47 -0.20 -0.52 1.70
CA VAL A 47 0.61 0.63 1.29
C VAL A 47 2.06 0.28 1.57
N HIS A 48 2.85 -0.07 0.56
CA HIS A 48 4.25 -0.46 0.71
C HIS A 48 5.11 0.07 -0.44
N ARG A 49 6.44 0.04 -0.27
CA ARG A 49 7.38 0.54 -1.27
C ARG A 49 7.65 -0.52 -2.33
N ALA A 50 7.58 -0.14 -3.60
CA ALA A 50 8.08 -0.96 -4.70
C ALA A 50 9.60 -0.99 -4.64
N ILE A 51 10.18 -2.17 -4.40
CA ILE A 51 11.63 -2.36 -4.29
C ILE A 51 12.23 -2.99 -5.54
N LYS A 52 11.40 -3.62 -6.38
CA LYS A 52 11.78 -4.19 -7.67
C LYS A 52 10.56 -4.27 -8.58
N ILE A 53 10.80 -4.15 -9.88
CA ILE A 53 9.81 -4.34 -10.93
C ILE A 53 10.27 -5.52 -11.79
N ILE A 54 9.35 -6.43 -12.09
CA ILE A 54 9.57 -7.63 -12.90
C ILE A 54 8.52 -7.61 -14.00
N GLU A 55 8.91 -7.96 -15.23
CA GLU A 55 7.97 -8.16 -16.34
C GLU A 55 8.01 -9.63 -16.74
N GLU A 56 6.87 -10.30 -16.68
CA GLU A 56 6.70 -11.69 -17.11
C GLU A 56 5.41 -11.81 -17.94
N ASP A 57 5.51 -12.43 -19.12
CA ASP A 57 4.38 -12.62 -20.05
C ASP A 57 3.62 -11.33 -20.40
N GLY A 58 4.33 -10.19 -20.44
CA GLY A 58 3.75 -8.87 -20.73
C GLY A 58 2.97 -8.24 -19.57
N VAL A 59 3.09 -8.79 -18.36
CA VAL A 59 2.48 -8.26 -17.14
C VAL A 59 3.57 -7.71 -16.22
N LEU A 60 3.40 -6.48 -15.75
CA LEU A 60 4.28 -5.91 -14.72
C LEU A 60 3.90 -6.43 -13.33
N TYR A 61 4.93 -6.82 -12.58
CA TYR A 61 4.87 -7.24 -11.18
C TYR A 61 5.75 -6.34 -10.32
N PHE A 62 5.18 -5.85 -9.23
CA PHE A 62 5.84 -4.99 -8.27
C PHE A 62 6.18 -5.80 -7.03
N VAL A 63 7.46 -6.08 -6.81
CA VAL A 63 7.92 -6.61 -5.53
C VAL A 63 7.85 -5.46 -4.53
N THR A 64 7.03 -5.63 -3.51
CA THR A 64 6.74 -4.58 -2.53
C THR A 64 7.26 -4.97 -1.16
N LYS A 65 7.58 -3.98 -0.34
CA LYS A 65 8.05 -4.19 1.03
C LYS A 65 7.66 -3.01 1.91
N GLY A 66 7.20 -3.31 3.12
CA GLY A 66 7.07 -2.30 4.17
C GLY A 66 8.45 -1.79 4.57
N ASP A 67 8.64 -0.48 4.65
CA ASP A 67 9.93 0.13 4.99
C ASP A 67 10.49 -0.43 6.31
N ASN A 68 9.62 -0.72 7.28
CA ASN A 68 9.94 -1.28 8.59
C ASN A 68 9.81 -2.82 8.67
N ASN A 69 9.45 -3.50 7.58
CA ASN A 69 9.33 -4.96 7.58
C ASN A 69 10.72 -5.61 7.36
N PRO A 70 11.00 -6.80 7.91
CA PRO A 70 12.27 -7.50 7.66
C PRO A 70 12.34 -8.16 6.28
N PHE A 71 11.19 -8.48 5.67
CA PHE A 71 11.09 -9.22 4.41
C PHE A 71 10.20 -8.50 3.41
N GLU A 72 10.36 -8.86 2.13
CA GLU A 72 9.45 -8.46 1.06
C GLU A 72 8.08 -9.13 1.21
N ASP A 73 7.08 -8.49 0.63
CA ASP A 73 5.73 -9.00 0.58
C ASP A 73 5.63 -10.21 -0.34
N THR A 74 4.88 -11.22 0.09
CA THR A 74 4.44 -12.27 -0.81
C THR A 74 3.02 -11.99 -1.30
N TYR A 75 2.80 -12.16 -2.60
CA TYR A 75 1.50 -12.05 -3.23
C TYR A 75 1.02 -13.41 -3.72
N PHE A 76 -0.20 -13.77 -3.35
CA PHE A 76 -0.85 -15.00 -3.79
C PHE A 76 -2.16 -14.67 -4.48
N GLU A 77 -2.44 -15.35 -5.59
CA GLU A 77 -3.71 -15.29 -6.28
C GLU A 77 -4.11 -16.69 -6.74
N ASN A 78 -5.36 -17.09 -6.47
CA ASN A 78 -5.88 -18.41 -6.81
C ASN A 78 -4.97 -19.58 -6.35
N GLY A 79 -4.36 -19.44 -5.17
CA GLY A 79 -3.46 -20.43 -4.57
C GLY A 79 -2.06 -20.48 -5.16
N LYS A 80 -1.71 -19.60 -6.12
CA LYS A 80 -0.38 -19.51 -6.72
C LYS A 80 0.38 -18.31 -6.18
N LYS A 81 1.68 -18.50 -5.87
CA LYS A 81 2.59 -17.38 -5.57
C LYS A 81 2.96 -16.68 -6.87
N LEU A 82 2.70 -15.38 -6.96
CA LEU A 82 3.11 -14.56 -8.10
C LEU A 82 4.51 -13.95 -7.85
N PRO A 83 5.23 -13.49 -8.90
CA PRO A 83 6.52 -12.82 -8.76
C PRO A 83 6.47 -11.54 -7.90
N GLY A 84 5.30 -10.90 -7.83
CA GLY A 84 5.04 -9.71 -7.03
C GLY A 84 3.57 -9.33 -7.10
N VAL A 85 3.26 -8.10 -6.71
CA VAL A 85 1.92 -7.52 -6.89
C VAL A 85 1.72 -7.24 -8.38
N PRO A 86 0.72 -7.84 -9.03
CA PRO A 86 0.48 -7.59 -10.45
C PRO A 86 -0.07 -6.17 -10.69
N GLU A 87 0.21 -5.61 -11.84
CA GLU A 87 -0.21 -4.24 -12.22
C GLU A 87 -1.71 -3.96 -12.05
N TYR A 88 -2.57 -4.93 -12.35
CA TYR A 88 -4.01 -4.80 -12.21
C TYR A 88 -4.49 -4.73 -10.74
N ALA A 89 -3.63 -5.11 -9.79
CA ALA A 89 -3.92 -5.00 -8.36
C ALA A 89 -3.48 -3.65 -7.76
N ILE A 90 -2.75 -2.83 -8.53
CA ILE A 90 -2.31 -1.50 -8.12
C ILE A 90 -3.47 -0.51 -8.22
N LEU A 91 -3.72 0.21 -7.13
CA LEU A 91 -4.71 1.29 -7.07
C LEU A 91 -4.12 2.67 -7.36
N GLY A 92 -2.79 2.78 -7.28
CA GLY A 92 -2.04 4.02 -7.53
C GLY A 92 -0.85 4.16 -6.59
N LYS A 93 -0.29 5.36 -6.54
CA LYS A 93 0.84 5.70 -5.67
C LYS A 93 0.53 6.80 -4.68
N SER A 94 1.18 6.74 -3.52
CA SER A 94 1.15 7.80 -2.54
C SER A 94 2.03 8.96 -3.01
N ILE A 95 1.43 10.14 -3.14
CA ILE A 95 2.14 11.36 -3.59
C ILE A 95 2.40 12.35 -2.46
N MET A 96 1.70 12.19 -1.32
CA MET A 96 1.75 13.14 -0.22
C MET A 96 1.30 12.48 1.08
N LYS A 97 1.94 12.86 2.20
CA LYS A 97 1.46 12.58 3.56
C LYS A 97 1.06 13.87 4.26
N ILE A 98 -0.01 13.79 5.04
CA ILE A 98 -0.41 14.83 5.99
C ILE A 98 -0.21 14.26 7.38
N PRO A 99 0.86 14.66 8.09
CA PRO A 99 1.23 14.04 9.36
C PRO A 99 0.16 14.30 10.43
N LYS A 100 -0.11 13.29 11.26
CA LYS A 100 -0.95 13.36 12.47
C LYS A 100 -2.43 13.75 12.29
N LEU A 101 -2.91 14.04 11.07
CA LEU A 101 -4.30 14.47 10.85
C LEU A 101 -5.31 13.32 10.88
N GLY A 102 -4.87 12.08 10.63
CA GLY A 102 -5.74 10.90 10.74
C GLY A 102 -6.13 10.58 12.19
N TYR A 103 -5.36 11.02 13.20
CA TYR A 103 -5.79 10.93 14.60
C TYR A 103 -7.10 11.66 14.87
N VAL A 104 -7.35 12.79 14.18
CA VAL A 104 -8.65 13.49 14.27
C VAL A 104 -9.76 12.60 13.73
N THR A 105 -9.57 11.97 12.57
CA THR A 105 -10.57 11.06 11.99
C THR A 105 -10.80 9.80 12.83
N ILE A 106 -9.74 9.22 13.43
CA ILE A 106 -9.82 8.05 14.31
C ILE A 106 -10.56 8.42 15.61
N PHE A 107 -10.26 9.58 16.20
CA PHE A 107 -10.93 10.08 17.40
C PHE A 107 -12.45 10.19 17.17
N PHE A 108 -12.87 10.81 16.06
CA PHE A 108 -14.29 10.92 15.74
C PHE A 108 -14.96 9.56 15.47
N LYS A 109 -14.30 8.63 14.75
CA LYS A 109 -14.85 7.28 14.51
C LYS A 109 -15.02 6.47 15.80
N ARG A 110 -14.10 6.62 16.75
CA ARG A 110 -14.18 5.98 18.07
C ARG A 110 -15.28 6.60 18.94
N LEU A 111 -15.55 7.89 18.77
CA LEU A 111 -16.61 8.62 19.49
C LEU A 111 -18.02 8.21 19.04
N ILE A 112 -18.19 7.90 17.75
CA ILE A 112 -19.47 7.47 17.15
C ILE A 112 -19.68 5.94 17.14
N GLY A 113 -18.85 5.18 17.85
CA GLY A 113 -19.05 3.75 18.06
C GLY A 113 -18.76 2.84 16.86
N VAL A 114 -18.12 3.34 15.80
CA VAL A 114 -17.75 2.52 14.64
C VAL A 114 -16.44 1.79 14.94
N ARG A 115 -16.50 0.45 15.04
CA ARG A 115 -15.31 -0.40 15.18
C ARG A 115 -14.55 -0.46 13.85
N ILE A 116 -13.24 -0.24 13.93
CA ILE A 116 -12.25 -0.40 12.85
C ILE A 116 -11.31 -1.51 13.29
#